data_AF-A0A7X7RMX9-F1
#
_entry.id   AF-A0A7X7RMX9-F1
#
_cell.length_a   1.000
_cell.length_b   1.000
_cell.length_c   1.000
_cell.angle_alpha   90.00
_cell.angle_beta   90.00
_cell.angle_gamma   90.00
#
_symmetry.space_group_name_H-M   'P 1'
#
loop_
_entity.id
_entity.type
_entity.pdbx_description
1 polymer ?
#
loop_
_entity_poly.entity_id
_entity_poly.type
_entity_poly.pdbx_seq_one_letter_code
_entity_poly.pdbx_strand_id
1 'polypeptide(L)'
;MPEVTDSAKAKQAIRTAMREKRHAVSPETRRAAGRAICERVTGSPVNLLLRTWRTCIYLSTRHEIPTRYLAREIWAAGREVCVPAWSTSEKGYKLYAIDPATRLVAGHHGIREPA
;
A
#
# COMPACT_ATOMS: atom_id res chain seq x y z
N MET A 1 -15.23 -20.37 -24.05
CA MET A 1 -14.92 -20.05 -22.64
C MET A 1 -13.51 -20.56 -22.37
N PRO A 2 -12.55 -19.74 -21.88
CA PRO A 2 -11.21 -20.23 -21.66
C PRO A 2 -11.21 -21.23 -20.51
N GLU A 3 -10.59 -22.39 -20.74
CA GLU A 3 -10.48 -23.48 -19.79
C GLU A 3 -9.62 -23.03 -18.60
N VAL A 4 -10.20 -22.96 -17.40
CA VAL A 4 -9.50 -22.50 -16.20
C VAL A 4 -8.50 -23.58 -15.78
N THR A 5 -7.21 -23.30 -16.00
CA THR A 5 -6.10 -24.19 -15.64
C THR A 5 -6.07 -24.50 -14.13
N ASP A 6 -5.55 -25.67 -13.78
CA ASP A 6 -5.45 -26.14 -12.39
C ASP A 6 -4.68 -25.13 -11.49
N SER A 7 -3.65 -24.49 -12.05
CA SER A 7 -2.91 -23.41 -11.39
C SER A 7 -3.78 -22.18 -11.06
N ALA A 8 -4.74 -21.82 -11.93
CA ALA A 8 -5.63 -20.69 -11.69
C ALA A 8 -6.62 -21.00 -10.54
N LYS A 9 -7.14 -22.23 -10.47
CA LYS A 9 -8.00 -22.68 -9.36
C LYS A 9 -7.24 -22.71 -8.04
N ALA A 10 -6.02 -23.25 -8.04
CA ALA A 10 -5.15 -23.26 -6.85
C ALA A 10 -4.85 -21.83 -6.35
N LYS A 11 -4.50 -20.90 -7.24
CA LYS A 11 -4.29 -19.48 -6.87
C LYS A 11 -5.56 -18.85 -6.28
N GLN A 12 -6.73 -19.17 -6.83
CA GLN A 12 -7.99 -18.64 -6.31
C GLN A 12 -8.28 -19.16 -4.89
N ALA A 13 -8.08 -20.45 -4.64
CA ALA A 13 -8.24 -21.04 -3.31
C ALA A 13 -7.33 -20.36 -2.28
N ILE A 14 -6.05 -20.13 -2.63
CA ILE A 14 -5.09 -19.42 -1.77
C ILE A 14 -5.56 -17.98 -1.51
N ARG A 15 -6.01 -17.25 -2.53
CA ARG A 15 -6.48 -15.85 -2.36
C ARG A 15 -7.69 -15.77 -1.43
N THR A 16 -8.64 -16.70 -1.55
CA THR A 16 -9.80 -16.77 -0.67
C THR A 16 -9.36 -17.01 0.77
N ALA A 17 -8.56 -18.05 1.02
CA ALA A 17 -8.07 -18.38 2.35
C ALA A 17 -7.24 -17.23 2.97
N MET A 18 -6.41 -16.55 2.18
CA MET A 18 -5.63 -15.41 2.67
C MET A 18 -6.49 -14.17 2.94
N ARG A 19 -7.55 -13.95 2.16
CA ARG A 19 -8.50 -12.86 2.41
C ARG A 19 -9.22 -13.07 3.74
N GLU A 20 -9.71 -14.28 4.00
CA GLU A 20 -10.38 -14.63 5.26
C GLU A 20 -9.46 -14.42 6.46
N LYS A 21 -8.24 -14.96 6.42
CA LYS A 21 -7.22 -14.74 7.46
C LYS A 21 -6.95 -13.25 7.67
N ARG A 22 -6.80 -12.48 6.58
CA ARG A 22 -6.53 -11.03 6.64
C ARG A 22 -7.71 -10.26 7.24
N HIS A 23 -8.94 -10.67 6.97
CA HIS A 23 -10.15 -10.05 7.52
C HIS A 23 -10.33 -10.34 9.01
N ALA A 24 -9.90 -11.51 9.48
CA ALA A 24 -9.94 -11.89 10.89
C ALA A 24 -8.96 -11.09 11.78
N VAL A 25 -7.95 -10.42 11.20
CA VAL A 25 -7.00 -9.58 11.96
C VAL A 25 -7.68 -8.31 12.44
N SER A 26 -7.66 -8.10 13.76
CA SER A 26 -8.24 -6.92 14.41
C SER A 26 -7.61 -5.61 13.92
N PRO A 27 -8.38 -4.51 13.93
CA PRO A 27 -7.84 -3.18 13.62
C PRO A 27 -6.64 -2.79 14.49
N GLU A 28 -6.64 -3.15 15.77
CA GLU A 28 -5.60 -2.82 16.76
C GLU A 28 -4.29 -3.52 16.40
N THR A 29 -4.33 -4.84 16.19
CA THR A 29 -3.18 -5.65 15.80
C THR A 29 -2.59 -5.17 14.48
N ARG A 30 -3.45 -4.82 13.52
CA ARG A 30 -3.04 -4.25 12.23
C ARG A 30 -2.34 -2.90 12.38
N ARG A 31 -2.84 -2.01 13.24
CA ARG A 31 -2.18 -0.72 13.54
C ARG A 31 -0.83 -0.92 14.23
N ALA A 32 -0.76 -1.85 15.19
CA ALA A 32 0.49 -2.21 15.87
C ALA A 32 1.51 -2.78 14.88
N ALA A 33 1.11 -3.69 14.01
CA ALA A 33 1.96 -4.25 12.96
C ALA A 33 2.47 -3.16 12.01
N GLY A 34 1.63 -2.21 11.61
CA GLY A 34 2.04 -1.08 10.76
C GLY A 34 3.11 -0.19 11.41
N ARG A 35 3.00 0.09 12.72
CA ARG A 35 4.04 0.83 13.46
C ARG A 35 5.34 0.05 13.54
N ALA A 36 5.27 -1.24 13.92
CA ALA A 36 6.46 -2.08 14.02
C ALA A 36 7.16 -2.27 12.66
N ILE A 37 6.42 -2.36 11.56
CA ILE A 37 7.00 -2.39 10.20
C ILE A 37 7.66 -1.05 9.88
N CYS A 38 7.02 0.07 10.21
CA CYS A 38 7.57 1.40 10.01
C CYS A 38 8.94 1.52 10.72
N GLU A 39 9.00 1.20 12.01
CA GLU A 39 10.22 1.24 12.83
C GLU A 39 11.35 0.39 12.23
N ARG A 40 11.05 -0.84 11.79
CA ARG A 40 12.07 -1.73 11.20
C ARG A 40 12.59 -1.24 9.85
N VAL A 41 11.72 -0.65 9.05
CA VAL A 41 12.06 -0.18 7.70
C VAL A 41 12.84 1.14 7.76
N THR A 42 12.47 2.04 8.66
CA THR A 42 13.19 3.31 8.84
C THR A 42 14.48 3.13 9.62
N GLY A 43 14.55 2.14 10.53
CA GLY A 43 15.72 1.80 11.33
C GLY A 43 16.69 0.78 10.68
N SER A 44 17.74 0.44 11.43
CA SER A 44 18.76 -0.53 11.01
C SER A 44 18.20 -1.96 10.88
N PRO A 45 18.63 -2.75 9.88
CA PRO A 45 19.66 -2.46 8.87
C PRO A 45 19.13 -1.77 7.61
N VAL A 46 17.80 -1.66 7.46
CA VAL A 46 17.16 -1.16 6.24
C VAL A 46 17.50 0.31 6.02
N ASN A 47 17.38 1.14 7.06
CA ASN A 47 17.69 2.56 7.04
C ASN A 47 17.08 3.26 5.82
N LEU A 48 15.79 2.99 5.53
CA LEU A 48 15.12 3.43 4.30
C LEU A 48 15.38 4.90 3.99
N LEU A 49 15.26 5.73 5.02
CA LEU A 49 15.44 7.17 4.90
C LEU A 49 16.87 7.46 4.43
N LEU A 50 17.93 6.93 5.04
CA LEU A 50 19.31 7.20 4.58
C LEU A 50 19.61 6.80 3.13
N ARG A 51 18.78 5.93 2.52
CA ARG A 51 19.04 5.34 1.20
C ARG A 51 18.20 5.92 0.07
N THR A 52 17.07 6.58 0.35
CA THR A 52 16.08 6.90 -0.68
C THR A 52 15.54 8.33 -0.55
N TRP A 53 15.52 9.08 -1.67
CA TRP A 53 14.91 10.42 -1.70
C TRP A 53 13.40 10.36 -1.90
N ARG A 54 12.93 9.50 -2.81
CA ARG A 54 11.53 9.31 -3.16
C ARG A 54 11.14 7.86 -2.99
N THR A 55 10.08 7.59 -2.24
CA THR A 55 9.62 6.23 -1.93
C THR A 55 8.20 6.01 -2.44
N CYS A 56 8.01 4.93 -3.20
CA CYS A 56 6.69 4.47 -3.60
C CYS A 56 6.07 3.59 -2.51
N ILE A 57 4.86 3.93 -2.06
CA ILE A 57 4.05 3.10 -1.17
C ILE A 57 2.63 2.99 -1.73
N TYR A 58 1.94 1.88 -1.45
CA TYR A 58 0.52 1.79 -1.75
C TYR A 58 -0.32 2.52 -0.69
N LEU A 59 -1.49 3.02 -1.09
CA LEU A 59 -2.49 3.53 -0.15
C LEU A 59 -3.30 2.36 0.41
N SER A 60 -3.06 2.02 1.68
CA SER A 60 -3.62 0.84 2.31
C SER A 60 -5.15 0.87 2.40
N THR A 61 -5.79 -0.24 2.03
CA THR A 61 -7.21 -0.49 2.30
C THR A 61 -7.46 -0.83 3.77
N ARG A 62 -8.74 -0.92 4.18
CA ARG A 62 -9.16 -1.27 5.55
C ARG A 62 -8.50 -2.55 6.07
N HIS A 63 -8.35 -3.54 5.20
CA HIS A 63 -7.82 -4.85 5.54
C HIS A 63 -6.34 -5.00 5.19
N GLU A 64 -5.58 -3.94 4.97
CA GLU A 64 -4.13 -4.03 4.72
C GLU A 64 -3.28 -3.47 5.86
N ILE A 65 -1.96 -3.58 5.75
CA ILE A 65 -1.04 -2.93 6.68
C ILE A 65 -1.10 -1.42 6.41
N PRO A 66 -1.31 -0.59 7.44
CA PRO A 66 -1.42 0.85 7.25
C PRO A 66 -0.05 1.46 6.93
N THR A 67 0.15 1.84 5.68
CA THR A 67 1.38 2.47 5.17
C THR A 67 1.51 3.95 5.53
N ARG A 68 0.45 4.58 6.06
CA ARG A 68 0.46 5.98 6.51
C ARG A 68 1.54 6.30 7.55
N TYR A 69 1.99 5.32 8.33
CA TYR A 69 3.06 5.50 9.30
C TYR A 69 4.39 5.77 8.59
N LEU A 70 4.70 4.98 7.55
CA LEU A 70 5.86 5.22 6.69
C LEU A 70 5.76 6.56 5.98
N ALA A 71 4.60 6.90 5.41
CA ALA A 71 4.42 8.19 4.74
C ALA A 71 4.79 9.37 5.64
N ARG A 72 4.34 9.34 6.90
CA ARG A 72 4.65 10.37 7.91
C ARG A 72 6.14 10.47 8.20
N GLU A 73 6.83 9.36 8.41
CA GLU A 73 8.28 9.35 8.66
C GLU A 73 9.07 9.85 7.44
N ILE A 74 8.65 9.48 6.23
CA ILE A 74 9.28 9.94 4.98
C ILE A 74 9.12 11.46 4.85
N TRP A 75 7.90 11.99 4.99
CA TRP A 75 7.67 13.43 4.93
C TRP A 75 8.37 14.20 6.05
N ALA A 76 8.37 13.68 7.29
CA ALA A 76 9.06 14.29 8.42
C ALA A 76 10.58 14.40 8.19
N ALA A 77 11.15 13.47 7.43
CA ALA A 77 12.56 13.50 7.01
C ALA A 77 12.82 14.41 5.79
N GLY A 78 11.83 15.20 5.33
CA GLY A 78 11.95 16.08 4.17
C GLY A 78 12.02 15.34 2.82
N ARG A 79 11.51 14.10 2.77
CA ARG A 79 11.56 13.22 1.59
C ARG A 79 10.20 13.10 0.94
N GLU A 80 10.20 12.49 -0.25
CA GLU A 80 9.00 12.40 -1.07
C GLU A 80 8.34 11.03 -1.02
N VAL A 81 7.01 11.06 -0.99
CA VAL A 81 6.15 9.87 -1.11
C VAL A 81 5.48 9.91 -2.47
N CYS A 82 5.47 8.79 -3.17
CA CYS A 82 4.60 8.59 -4.32
C CYS A 82 3.72 7.34 -4.15
N VAL A 83 2.58 7.33 -4.85
CA VAL A 83 1.59 6.26 -4.78
C VAL A 83 1.14 5.84 -6.18
N PRO A 84 0.79 4.57 -6.39
CA PRO A 84 0.17 4.13 -7.64
C PRO A 84 -1.27 4.65 -7.73
N ALA A 85 -1.64 5.23 -8.87
CA ALA A 85 -3.01 5.62 -9.21
C ALA A 85 -3.30 5.42 -10.69
N TRP A 86 -4.58 5.27 -11.05
CA TRP A 86 -4.98 5.04 -12.43
C TRP A 86 -4.98 6.34 -13.23
N SER A 87 -4.17 6.41 -14.29
CA SER A 87 -4.18 7.51 -15.24
C SER A 87 -5.22 7.25 -16.33
N THR A 88 -6.21 8.13 -16.44
CA THR A 88 -7.24 8.08 -17.48
C THR A 88 -6.69 8.41 -18.87
N SER A 89 -5.75 9.35 -18.95
CA SER A 89 -5.11 9.77 -20.21
C SER A 89 -4.22 8.67 -20.78
N GLU A 90 -3.44 8.00 -19.93
CA GLU A 90 -2.50 6.97 -20.35
C GLU A 90 -3.08 5.55 -20.30
N LYS A 91 -4.31 5.39 -19.79
CA LYS A 91 -5.00 4.09 -19.62
C LYS A 91 -4.15 3.06 -18.87
N GLY A 92 -3.53 3.48 -17.75
CA GLY A 92 -2.64 2.64 -16.97
C GLY A 92 -2.27 3.21 -15.60
N TYR A 93 -1.68 2.39 -14.73
CA TYR A 93 -1.19 2.83 -13.44
C TYR A 93 0.10 3.65 -13.56
N LYS A 94 0.13 4.80 -12.89
CA LYS A 94 1.28 5.71 -12.79
C LYS A 94 1.60 6.03 -11.34
N LEU A 95 2.79 6.57 -11.10
CA LEU A 95 3.21 7.02 -9.78
C LEU A 95 2.99 8.52 -9.65
N TYR A 96 2.20 8.89 -8.66
CA TYR A 96 1.89 10.29 -8.35
C TYR A 96 2.55 10.66 -7.03
N ALA A 97 3.32 11.74 -7.03
CA ALA A 97 3.82 12.32 -5.79
C ALA A 97 2.66 12.87 -4.96
N ILE A 98 2.71 12.67 -3.65
CA ILE A 98 1.69 13.14 -2.72
C ILE A 98 2.34 13.78 -1.49
N ASP A 99 1.61 14.71 -0.90
CA ASP A 99 1.91 15.35 0.37
C ASP A 99 0.75 15.15 1.37
N PRO A 100 0.89 15.55 2.64
CA PRO A 100 -0.18 15.43 3.63
C PRO A 100 -1.47 16.20 3.29
N ALA A 101 -1.40 17.24 2.46
CA ALA A 101 -2.53 18.06 2.05
C ALA A 101 -3.23 17.53 0.79
N THR A 102 -2.63 16.55 0.10
CA THR A 102 -3.15 15.98 -1.13
C THR A 102 -4.51 15.35 -0.89
N ARG A 103 -5.52 15.88 -1.59
CA ARG A 103 -6.87 15.34 -1.53
C ARG A 103 -6.90 13.97 -2.22
N LEU A 104 -7.41 12.98 -1.51
CA LEU A 104 -7.62 11.65 -2.06
C LEU A 104 -9.12 11.41 -2.35
N VAL A 105 -9.43 10.94 -3.55
CA VAL A 105 -10.78 10.60 -4.02
C VAL A 105 -10.95 9.08 -4.11
N ALA A 106 -12.18 8.58 -4.11
CA ALA A 106 -12.42 7.16 -4.32
C ALA A 106 -12.08 6.77 -5.76
N GLY A 107 -11.08 5.91 -5.93
CA GLY A 107 -10.67 5.33 -7.21
C GLY A 107 -11.54 4.15 -7.64
N HIS A 108 -11.26 3.63 -8.83
CA HIS A 108 -12.10 2.65 -9.53
C HIS A 108 -12.36 1.34 -8.73
N HIS A 109 -11.43 0.93 -7.87
CA HIS A 109 -11.52 -0.28 -7.06
C HIS A 109 -11.81 -0.01 -5.57
N GLY A 110 -12.31 1.17 -5.21
CA GLY A 110 -12.57 1.56 -3.83
C GLY A 110 -11.31 1.86 -3.00
N ILE A 111 -10.14 1.91 -3.67
CA ILE A 111 -8.89 2.43 -3.11
C ILE A 111 -8.92 3.94 -3.29
N ARG A 112 -8.48 4.70 -2.28
CA ARG A 112 -8.36 6.15 -2.44
C ARG A 112 -7.15 6.46 -3.33
N GLU A 113 -7.35 7.33 -4.32
CA GLU A 113 -6.34 7.75 -5.30
C GLU A 113 -6.20 9.28 -5.26
N PRO A 114 -5.05 9.86 -5.63
CA PRO A 114 -4.91 11.30 -5.82
C PRO A 114 -5.90 11.79 -6.89
N ALA A 115 -6.51 12.95 -6.65
CA ALA A 115 -7.43 13.58 -7.59
C ALA A 115 -6.73 14.04 -8.88
#